data_AF-A0A1C6KAA2-F1
#
_entry.id   AF-A0A1C6KAA2-F1
#
_cell.length_a   1.000
_cell.length_b   1.000
_cell.length_c   1.000
_cell.angle_alpha   90.00
_cell.angle_beta   90.00
_cell.angle_gamma   90.00
#
_symmetry.space_group_name_H-M   'P 1'
#
loop_
_entity.id
_entity.type
_entity.pdbx_description
1 polymer ?
#
loop_
_entity_poly.entity_id
_entity_poly.type
_entity_poly.pdbx_seq_one_letter_code
_entity_poly.pdbx_strand_id
1 'polypeptide(L)'
;MERLSKNHVMREIQEDRETSLRCYEDKPTRDIVNFCYDCIEKAINDLPQDYPRNTDEVERWIPVTEKMPEEHNSIFAKWKGTEHWSNAMFEKRSDEVLVTVEYPDGTRVTEATYTIDGKWKMIAKVLGGTVIAWKPFPEPYKEN
;
A
#
# COMPACT_ATOMS: atom_id res chain seq x y z
N MET A 1 -5.29 -14.25 11.57
CA MET A 1 -6.39 -14.86 10.80
C MET A 1 -6.00 -14.72 9.34
N GLU A 2 -5.64 -15.81 8.68
CA GLU A 2 -5.16 -15.81 7.30
C GLU A 2 -6.35 -15.56 6.36
N ARG A 3 -6.34 -14.46 5.59
CA ARG A 3 -7.43 -14.11 4.68
C ARG A 3 -7.20 -14.84 3.34
N LEU A 4 -8.18 -15.60 2.87
CA LEU A 4 -8.10 -16.28 1.58
C LEU A 4 -8.38 -15.29 0.43
N SER A 5 -7.49 -15.26 -0.58
CA SER A 5 -7.70 -14.44 -1.77
C SER A 5 -8.82 -14.99 -2.65
N LYS A 6 -9.53 -14.11 -3.41
CA LYS A 6 -10.57 -14.52 -4.38
C LYS A 6 -10.11 -15.66 -5.28
N ASN A 7 -8.91 -15.49 -5.83
CA ASN A 7 -8.36 -16.40 -6.83
C ASN A 7 -8.12 -17.78 -6.23
N HIS A 8 -7.68 -17.83 -4.98
CA HIS A 8 -7.54 -19.07 -4.25
C HIS A 8 -8.91 -19.74 -4.09
N VAL A 9 -9.89 -19.03 -3.51
CA VAL A 9 -11.25 -19.58 -3.30
C VAL A 9 -11.90 -20.04 -4.60
N MET A 10 -11.78 -19.27 -5.68
CA MET A 10 -12.33 -19.62 -6.99
C MET A 10 -11.69 -20.89 -7.56
N ARG A 11 -10.38 -21.07 -7.40
CA ARG A 11 -9.68 -22.28 -7.85
C ARG A 11 -10.16 -23.51 -7.08
N GLU A 12 -10.22 -23.42 -5.76
CA GLU A 12 -10.68 -24.56 -4.93
C GLU A 12 -12.12 -24.97 -5.29
N ILE A 13 -13.00 -24.01 -5.62
CA ILE A 13 -14.37 -24.29 -6.06
C ILE A 13 -14.41 -24.99 -7.42
N GLN A 14 -13.53 -24.60 -8.35
CA GLN A 14 -13.46 -25.26 -9.66
C GLN A 14 -12.96 -26.70 -9.54
N GLU A 15 -11.96 -26.95 -8.68
CA GLU A 15 -11.44 -28.29 -8.40
C GLU A 15 -12.51 -29.18 -7.74
N ASP A 16 -13.26 -28.63 -6.78
CA ASP A 16 -14.39 -29.31 -6.13
C ASP A 16 -15.52 -29.60 -7.13
N ARG A 17 -15.84 -28.65 -8.03
CA ARG A 17 -16.83 -28.83 -9.11
C ARG A 17 -16.50 -30.01 -10.01
N GLU A 18 -15.25 -30.10 -10.46
CA GLU A 18 -14.80 -31.23 -11.28
C GLU A 18 -14.94 -32.56 -10.54
N THR A 19 -14.60 -32.58 -9.24
CA THR A 19 -14.70 -33.76 -8.40
C THR A 19 -16.15 -34.18 -8.21
N SER A 20 -17.04 -33.24 -7.89
CA SER A 20 -18.48 -33.46 -7.73
C SER A 20 -19.15 -33.98 -9.00
N LEU A 21 -18.79 -33.45 -10.17
CA LEU A 21 -19.37 -33.91 -11.44
C LEU A 21 -18.99 -35.35 -11.81
N ARG A 22 -17.86 -35.86 -11.29
CA ARG A 22 -17.47 -37.26 -11.46
C ARG A 22 -18.36 -38.22 -10.65
N CYS A 23 -19.03 -37.75 -9.61
CA CYS A 23 -19.90 -38.57 -8.76
C CYS A 23 -21.29 -38.84 -9.35
N TYR A 24 -21.67 -38.14 -10.43
CA TYR A 24 -22.98 -38.27 -11.07
C TYR A 24 -22.81 -38.67 -12.53
N GLU A 25 -23.64 -39.58 -13.02
CA GLU A 25 -23.62 -40.03 -14.42
C GLU A 25 -24.78 -39.45 -15.23
N ASP A 26 -25.91 -39.20 -14.57
CA ASP A 26 -27.12 -38.73 -15.23
C ASP A 26 -27.02 -37.23 -15.57
N LYS A 27 -27.38 -36.92 -16.81
CA LYS A 27 -27.37 -35.55 -17.33
C LYS A 27 -28.18 -34.56 -16.47
N PRO A 28 -29.43 -34.84 -16.05
CA PRO A 28 -30.21 -33.85 -15.31
C PRO A 28 -29.59 -33.51 -13.95
N THR A 29 -29.02 -34.46 -13.22
CA THR A 29 -28.31 -34.15 -11.96
C THR A 29 -27.05 -33.34 -12.22
N ARG A 30 -26.27 -33.67 -13.25
CA ARG A 30 -25.09 -32.87 -13.64
C ARG A 30 -25.45 -31.43 -13.99
N ASP A 31 -26.56 -31.22 -14.69
CA ASP A 31 -27.03 -29.88 -15.06
C ASP A 31 -27.43 -29.07 -13.80
N ILE A 32 -28.07 -29.70 -12.82
CA ILE A 32 -28.41 -29.07 -11.53
C ILE A 32 -27.14 -28.72 -10.74
N VAL A 33 -26.18 -29.64 -10.65
CA VAL A 33 -24.91 -29.41 -9.95
C VAL A 33 -24.16 -28.25 -10.59
N ASN A 34 -24.05 -28.23 -11.92
CA ASN A 34 -23.43 -27.11 -12.63
C ASN A 34 -24.11 -25.77 -12.34
N PHE A 35 -25.45 -25.74 -12.37
CA PHE A 35 -26.20 -24.54 -12.04
C PHE A 35 -25.89 -24.03 -10.63
N CYS A 36 -25.79 -24.93 -9.64
CA CYS A 36 -25.42 -24.56 -8.27
C CYS A 36 -24.02 -23.94 -8.19
N TYR A 37 -23.02 -24.54 -8.85
CA TYR A 37 -21.67 -23.97 -8.89
C TYR A 37 -21.62 -22.62 -9.61
N ASP A 38 -22.33 -22.45 -10.72
CA ASP A 38 -22.42 -21.17 -11.42
C ASP A 38 -23.03 -20.07 -10.54
N CYS A 39 -24.04 -20.42 -9.73
CA CYS A 39 -24.63 -19.49 -8.75
C CYS A 39 -23.62 -19.08 -7.66
N ILE A 40 -22.85 -20.05 -7.15
CA ILE A 40 -21.83 -19.80 -6.12
C ILE A 40 -20.69 -18.95 -6.68
N GLU A 41 -20.16 -19.31 -7.85
CA GLU A 41 -19.11 -18.56 -8.54
C GLU A 41 -19.55 -17.13 -8.81
N LYS A 42 -20.79 -16.93 -9.27
CA LYS A 42 -21.36 -15.60 -9.47
C LYS A 42 -21.45 -14.82 -8.15
N ALA A 43 -21.98 -15.44 -7.10
CA ALA A 43 -22.09 -14.79 -5.79
C ALA A 43 -20.72 -14.36 -5.24
N ILE A 44 -19.71 -15.22 -5.33
CA ILE A 44 -18.34 -14.91 -4.93
C ILE A 44 -17.72 -13.83 -5.82
N ASN A 45 -18.06 -13.83 -7.11
CA ASN A 45 -17.61 -12.80 -8.03
C ASN A 45 -18.19 -11.44 -7.71
N ASP A 46 -19.46 -11.39 -7.32
CA ASP A 46 -20.18 -10.16 -6.95
C ASP A 46 -19.79 -9.66 -5.55
N LEU A 47 -19.28 -10.54 -4.67
CA LEU A 47 -18.77 -10.13 -3.38
C LEU A 47 -17.55 -9.20 -3.55
N PRO A 48 -17.52 -8.06 -2.83
CA PRO A 48 -16.33 -7.24 -2.77
C PRO A 48 -15.23 -8.09 -2.11
N GLN A 49 -14.10 -8.23 -2.80
CA GLN A 49 -12.89 -8.63 -2.10
C GLN A 49 -12.55 -7.48 -1.18
N ASP A 50 -12.53 -7.75 0.11
CA ASP A 50 -11.92 -6.88 1.10
C ASP A 50 -10.40 -6.93 0.87
N TYR A 51 -9.95 -6.33 -0.23
CA TYR A 51 -8.63 -5.72 -0.25
C TYR A 51 -8.70 -4.70 0.87
N PRO A 52 -7.91 -4.86 1.93
CA PRO A 52 -7.90 -3.84 2.95
C PRO A 52 -7.64 -2.52 2.25
N ARG A 53 -8.60 -1.59 2.34
CA ARG A 53 -8.37 -0.22 1.92
C ARG A 53 -7.26 0.29 2.84
N ASN A 54 -6.02 0.27 2.34
CA ASN A 54 -4.84 0.87 2.94
C ASN A 54 -4.36 0.27 4.28
N THR A 55 -4.38 -1.04 4.51
CA THR A 55 -3.49 -1.61 5.55
C THR A 55 -2.15 -2.05 4.95
N ASP A 56 -2.17 -2.69 3.78
CA ASP A 56 -0.93 -3.10 3.11
C ASP A 56 -0.10 -1.90 2.62
N GLU A 57 -0.72 -0.80 2.19
CA GLU A 57 0.00 0.41 1.76
C GLU A 57 0.55 1.25 2.93
N VAL A 58 -0.08 1.23 4.11
CA VAL A 58 0.38 1.96 5.30
C VAL A 58 1.42 1.15 6.09
N GLU A 59 1.33 -0.18 6.06
CA GLU A 59 2.31 -1.04 6.73
C GLU A 59 3.58 -1.25 5.89
N ARG A 60 3.47 -1.32 4.56
CA ARG A 60 4.60 -1.57 3.66
C ARG A 60 5.56 -0.39 3.62
N TRP A 61 6.85 -0.71 3.68
CA TRP A 61 7.92 0.21 3.34
C TRP A 61 8.05 0.38 1.82
N ILE A 62 8.07 1.62 1.36
CA ILE A 62 8.23 2.01 -0.04
C ILE A 62 9.70 2.40 -0.25
N PRO A 63 10.48 1.66 -1.06
CA PRO A 63 11.83 2.05 -1.41
C PRO A 63 11.85 3.43 -2.08
N VAL A 64 12.85 4.25 -1.76
CA VAL A 64 13.04 5.56 -2.40
C VAL A 64 13.23 5.45 -3.91
N THR A 65 13.79 4.33 -4.37
CA THR A 65 13.96 4.00 -5.80
C THR A 65 12.64 3.69 -6.50
N GLU A 66 11.61 3.27 -5.75
CA GLU A 66 10.27 2.99 -6.28
C GLU A 66 9.46 4.28 -6.39
N LYS A 67 9.36 5.04 -5.30
CA LYS A 67 8.57 6.27 -5.24
C LYS A 67 9.04 7.15 -4.09
N MET A 68 8.92 8.47 -4.26
CA MET A 68 9.09 9.47 -3.20
C MET A 68 7.75 9.86 -2.58
N PRO A 69 7.73 10.34 -1.32
CA PRO A 69 6.53 10.92 -0.74
C PRO A 69 5.94 12.01 -1.64
N GLU A 70 4.61 12.08 -1.69
CA GLU A 70 3.93 13.11 -2.44
C GLU A 70 4.14 14.47 -1.76
N GLU A 71 4.53 15.47 -2.55
CA GLU A 71 4.68 16.84 -2.07
C GLU A 71 3.50 17.70 -2.52
N HIS A 72 3.04 18.56 -1.61
CA HIS A 72 2.03 19.56 -1.86
C HIS A 72 2.63 20.97 -1.80
N ASN A 73 1.91 21.95 -2.38
CA ASN A 73 2.37 23.34 -2.37
C ASN A 73 2.39 23.88 -0.95
N SER A 74 3.51 24.46 -0.56
CA SER A 74 3.65 25.11 0.73
C SER A 74 2.86 26.42 0.79
N ILE A 75 2.65 26.93 2.00
CA ILE A 75 2.11 28.27 2.23
C ILE A 75 2.96 29.39 1.61
N PHE A 76 4.24 29.12 1.33
CA PHE A 76 5.19 30.08 0.75
C PHE A 76 5.19 30.08 -0.78
N ALA A 77 4.61 29.07 -1.42
CA ALA A 77 4.60 28.95 -2.89
C ALA A 77 4.06 30.22 -3.58
N LYS A 78 3.08 30.89 -2.96
CA LYS A 78 2.49 32.16 -3.44
C LYS A 78 3.47 33.34 -3.51
N TRP A 79 4.59 33.29 -2.79
CA TRP A 79 5.60 34.35 -2.76
C TRP A 79 6.77 34.07 -3.69
N LYS A 80 6.79 32.92 -4.37
CA LYS A 80 7.87 32.58 -5.30
C LYS A 80 7.96 33.61 -6.42
N GLY A 81 9.17 34.11 -6.67
CA GLY A 81 9.42 35.14 -7.69
C GLY A 81 9.01 36.56 -7.27
N THR A 82 8.59 36.77 -6.02
CA THR A 82 8.31 38.10 -5.46
C THR A 82 9.43 38.58 -4.56
N GLU A 83 9.45 39.87 -4.23
CA GLU A 83 10.38 40.45 -3.26
C GLU A 83 10.19 39.91 -1.82
N HIS A 84 9.05 39.30 -1.54
CA HIS A 84 8.77 38.65 -0.25
C HIS A 84 9.38 37.25 -0.14
N TRP A 85 9.96 36.72 -1.22
CA TRP A 85 10.65 35.43 -1.19
C TRP A 85 11.96 35.53 -0.40
N SER A 86 12.21 34.58 0.49
CA SER A 86 13.49 34.44 1.17
C SER A 86 14.09 33.04 0.98
N ASN A 87 15.39 32.90 1.20
CA ASN A 87 16.10 31.62 1.09
C ASN A 87 15.65 30.57 2.11
N ALA A 88 14.89 30.97 3.14
CA ALA A 88 14.31 30.05 4.11
C ALA A 88 12.96 29.46 3.66
N MET A 89 12.38 29.99 2.57
CA MET A 89 11.11 29.53 2.01
C MET A 89 11.31 28.39 1.01
N PHE A 90 10.26 27.59 0.81
CA PHE A 90 10.25 26.44 -0.09
C PHE A 90 8.93 26.35 -0.84
N GLU A 91 8.91 25.77 -2.03
CA GLU A 91 7.72 25.74 -2.88
C GLU A 91 6.82 24.57 -2.52
N LYS A 92 7.40 23.40 -2.26
CA LYS A 92 6.68 22.16 -2.02
C LYS A 92 7.24 21.42 -0.81
N ARG A 93 6.35 20.70 -0.13
CA ARG A 93 6.68 19.88 1.03
C ARG A 93 5.78 18.66 1.09
N SER A 94 6.34 17.51 1.50
CA SER A 94 5.53 16.34 1.83
C SER A 94 4.96 16.43 3.24
N ASP A 95 3.96 15.59 3.52
CA ASP A 95 3.64 15.24 4.89
C ASP A 95 4.83 14.57 5.58
N GLU A 96 4.81 14.56 6.90
CA GLU A 96 5.80 13.83 7.67
C GLU A 96 5.60 12.33 7.51
N VAL A 97 6.68 11.61 7.35
CA VAL A 97 6.71 10.16 7.10
C VAL A 97 7.77 9.51 7.98
N LEU A 98 7.61 8.19 8.20
CA LEU A 98 8.68 7.38 8.77
C LEU A 98 9.63 6.97 7.65
N VAL A 99 10.94 7.03 7.92
CA VAL A 99 11.99 6.63 6.98
C VAL A 99 12.92 5.60 7.59
N THR A 100 13.51 4.76 6.75
CA THR A 100 14.67 3.94 7.09
C THR A 100 15.92 4.60 6.51
N VAL A 101 16.89 4.86 7.37
CA VAL A 101 18.18 5.46 7.02
C VAL A 101 19.26 4.38 7.15
N GLU A 102 20.05 4.21 6.11
CA GLU A 102 21.23 3.34 6.10
C GLU A 102 22.50 4.18 6.18
N TYR A 103 23.37 3.84 7.14
CA TYR A 103 24.68 4.46 7.32
C TYR A 103 25.79 3.67 6.60
N PRO A 104 26.96 4.27 6.36
CA PRO A 104 28.05 3.61 5.62
C PRO A 104 28.59 2.32 6.28
N ASP A 105 28.41 2.17 7.59
CA ASP A 105 28.77 0.97 8.36
C ASP A 105 27.72 -0.15 8.25
N GLY A 106 26.63 0.07 7.51
CA GLY A 106 25.50 -0.84 7.37
C GLY A 106 24.44 -0.72 8.46
N THR A 107 24.63 0.16 9.46
CA THR A 107 23.63 0.40 10.50
C THR A 107 22.36 1.00 9.89
N ARG A 108 21.19 0.49 10.30
CA ARG A 108 19.88 0.98 9.86
C ARG A 108 19.08 1.51 11.05
N VAL A 109 18.51 2.69 10.89
CA VAL A 109 17.63 3.33 11.90
C VAL A 109 16.34 3.81 11.28
N THR A 110 15.31 3.94 12.11
CA THR A 110 14.02 4.52 11.73
C THR A 110 13.87 5.91 12.32
N GLU A 111 13.53 6.90 11.50
CA GLU A 111 13.36 8.29 11.91
C GLU A 111 12.11 8.91 11.27
N ALA A 112 11.62 10.02 11.82
CA ALA A 112 10.56 10.84 11.22
C ALA A 112 11.18 12.00 10.43
N THR A 113 10.75 12.19 9.18
CA THR A 113 11.20 13.31 8.35
C THR A 113 10.22 13.59 7.21
N TYR A 114 10.54 14.57 6.38
CA TYR A 114 9.74 14.98 5.23
C TYR A 114 10.65 15.49 4.11
N THR A 115 10.08 15.68 2.93
CA THR A 115 10.80 16.26 1.79
C THR A 115 10.42 17.72 1.60
N ILE A 116 11.37 18.49 1.09
CA ILE A 116 11.19 19.87 0.63
C ILE A 116 11.77 19.95 -0.77
N ASP A 117 10.97 20.44 -1.73
CA ASP A 117 11.36 20.62 -3.12
C ASP A 117 12.11 19.39 -3.69
N GLY A 118 11.56 18.20 -3.43
CA GLY A 118 12.09 16.90 -3.85
C GLY A 118 13.29 16.38 -3.04
N LYS A 119 13.67 17.03 -1.94
CA LYS A 119 14.86 16.68 -1.14
C LYS A 119 14.50 16.37 0.30
N TRP A 120 15.00 15.26 0.82
CA TRP A 120 14.89 14.92 2.25
C TRP A 120 15.47 16.01 3.17
N LYS A 121 14.66 16.44 4.13
CA LYS A 121 15.00 17.45 5.15
C LYS A 121 15.40 16.76 6.46
N MET A 122 16.54 16.07 6.43
CA MET A 122 17.05 15.31 7.59
C MET A 122 18.49 15.68 7.94
N ILE A 123 18.85 15.48 9.21
CA ILE A 123 20.21 15.70 9.74
C ILE A 123 21.17 14.59 9.29
N ALA A 124 20.70 13.37 8.99
CA ALA A 124 21.59 12.24 8.69
C ALA A 124 22.50 12.44 7.46
N LYS A 125 22.18 13.38 6.55
CA LYS A 125 23.13 13.79 5.49
C LYS A 125 24.47 14.28 6.06
N VAL A 126 24.47 14.84 7.27
CA VAL A 126 25.68 15.31 7.96
C VAL A 126 26.54 14.15 8.48
N LEU A 127 25.94 12.98 8.76
CA LEU A 127 26.62 11.78 9.25
C LEU A 127 26.79 10.70 8.16
N GLY A 128 26.51 11.03 6.89
CA GLY A 128 26.65 10.10 5.76
C GLY A 128 25.50 9.09 5.60
N GLY A 129 24.40 9.25 6.33
CA GLY A 129 23.22 8.38 6.22
C GLY A 129 22.38 8.69 4.98
N THR A 130 21.85 7.63 4.35
CA THR A 130 20.99 7.70 3.16
C THR A 130 19.61 7.11 3.45
N VAL A 131 18.54 7.82 3.08
CA VAL A 131 17.18 7.28 3.13
C VAL A 131 17.03 6.23 2.04
N ILE A 132 16.69 5.00 2.43
CA ILE A 132 16.51 3.88 1.50
C ILE A 132 15.04 3.50 1.31
N ALA A 133 14.18 3.75 2.30
CA ALA A 133 12.75 3.48 2.24
C ALA A 133 11.94 4.41 3.15
N TRP A 134 10.65 4.55 2.91
CA TRP A 134 9.73 5.36 3.70
C TRP A 134 8.33 4.75 3.77
N LYS A 135 7.51 5.22 4.71
CA LYS A 135 6.07 4.92 4.77
C LYS A 135 5.30 6.01 5.54
N PRO A 136 3.98 6.19 5.31
CA PRO A 136 3.18 7.12 6.08
C PRO A 136 3.14 6.75 7.58
N PHE A 137 2.82 7.72 8.43
CA PHE A 137 2.57 7.43 9.84
C PHE A 137 1.38 6.48 10.01
N PRO A 138 1.42 5.58 11.01
CA PRO A 138 0.23 4.84 11.39
C PRO A 138 -0.85 5.80 11.91
N GLU A 139 -2.09 5.33 11.85
CA GLU A 139 -3.21 6.04 12.48
C GLU A 139 -2.93 6.27 13.98
N PRO A 140 -3.30 7.45 14.53
CA PRO A 140 -3.15 7.73 15.95
C PRO A 140 -3.88 6.69 16.81
N TYR A 141 -3.29 6.33 17.95
CA TYR A 141 -3.92 5.47 18.94
C TYR A 141 -5.25 6.06 19.42
N LYS A 142 -6.27 5.21 19.54
CA LYS A 142 -7.58 5.53 20.11
C LYS A 142 -7.87 4.54 21.23
N GLU A 143 -7.98 5.04 22.45
CA GLU A 143 -8.47 4.28 23.59
C GLU A 143 -10.00 4.15 23.48
N ASN A 144 -10.52 2.94 23.67
CA ASN A 144 -11.96 2.65 23.65
C ASN A 144 -12.57 2.77 25.05
#